data_AF-A0A2G6IN97-F1
#
_entry.id   AF-A0A2G6IN97-F1
#
_cell.length_a   1.000
_cell.length_b   1.000
_cell.length_c   1.000
_cell.angle_alpha   90.00
_cell.angle_beta   90.00
_cell.angle_gamma   90.00
#
_symmetry.space_group_name_H-M   'P 1'
#
loop_
_entity.id
_entity.type
_entity.pdbx_description
1 polymer ?
#
loop_
_entity_poly.entity_id
_entity_poly.type
_entity_poly.pdbx_seq_one_letter_code
_entity_poly.pdbx_strand_id
1 'polypeptide(L)'
;MLLLLAACTGEANHLAVNPASLVTTAVDDAAYAARRTQVKTYLQANAQAVADEDPGTLTALWDIARTPPNARAAVLRELRQIERGPGWSEYATVVVMVHS
;
A
#
# COMPACT_ATOMS: atom_id res chain seq x y z
N MET A 1 -9.37 30.33 -30.98
CA MET A 1 -10.64 29.94 -30.35
C MET A 1 -11.07 28.61 -30.97
N LEU A 2 -11.29 27.62 -30.10
CA LEU A 2 -11.68 26.22 -30.33
C LEU A 2 -10.72 25.32 -31.12
N LEU A 3 -9.87 24.62 -30.36
CA LEU A 3 -9.25 23.36 -30.75
C LEU A 3 -10.33 22.26 -30.76
N LEU A 4 -10.59 21.70 -31.94
CA LEU A 4 -11.42 20.52 -32.14
C LEU A 4 -10.64 19.27 -31.69
N LEU A 5 -10.92 18.76 -30.48
CA LEU A 5 -10.52 17.40 -30.12
C LEU A 5 -11.53 16.42 -30.73
N ALA A 6 -11.25 16.00 -31.96
CA ALA A 6 -11.75 14.75 -32.50
C ALA A 6 -11.04 13.59 -31.79
N ALA A 7 -11.63 13.08 -30.71
CA ALA A 7 -11.29 11.79 -30.12
C ALA A 7 -12.50 10.85 -30.27
N CYS A 8 -12.85 10.56 -31.53
CA CYS A 8 -13.69 9.42 -31.88
C CYS A 8 -12.75 8.27 -32.31
N THR A 9 -12.15 7.57 -31.36
CA THR A 9 -11.75 6.18 -31.59
C THR A 9 -12.90 5.32 -31.13
N GLY A 10 -13.75 4.97 -32.11
CA GLY A 10 -14.90 4.09 -31.94
C GLY A 10 -14.46 2.64 -31.74
N GLU A 11 -14.09 2.31 -30.52
CA GLU A 11 -14.06 0.94 -30.04
C GLU A 11 -14.84 0.91 -28.73
N ALA A 12 -15.95 0.17 -28.71
CA ALA A 12 -16.70 -0.06 -27.50
C ALA A 12 -15.81 -0.83 -26.53
N ASN A 13 -15.17 -0.10 -25.60
CA ASN A 13 -14.49 -0.72 -24.47
C ASN A 13 -15.56 -1.55 -23.73
N HIS A 14 -15.39 -2.86 -23.76
CA HIS A 14 -16.34 -3.85 -23.24
C HIS A 14 -16.43 -3.81 -21.71
N LEU A 15 -15.66 -2.93 -21.08
CA LEU A 15 -15.85 -2.51 -19.71
C LEU A 15 -16.90 -1.40 -19.72
N ALA A 16 -18.16 -1.74 -19.46
CA ALA A 16 -19.17 -0.78 -19.05
C ALA A 16 -18.76 -0.16 -17.70
N VAL A 17 -17.75 0.73 -17.72
CA VAL A 17 -17.27 1.39 -16.52
C VAL A 17 -18.26 2.49 -16.19
N ASN A 18 -19.09 2.24 -15.19
CA ASN A 18 -19.94 3.28 -14.62
C ASN A 18 -19.03 4.41 -14.09
N PRO A 19 -19.25 5.68 -14.44
CA PRO A 19 -18.43 6.80 -13.96
C PRO A 19 -18.36 6.88 -12.43
N ALA A 20 -19.38 6.40 -11.71
CA ALA A 20 -19.32 6.28 -10.25
C ALA A 20 -18.22 5.30 -9.80
N SER A 21 -18.07 4.17 -10.51
CA SER A 21 -17.03 3.18 -10.23
C SER A 21 -15.62 3.72 -10.51
N LEU A 22 -15.46 4.59 -11.53
CA LEU A 22 -14.17 5.25 -11.78
C LEU A 22 -13.76 6.17 -10.62
N VAL A 23 -14.72 6.92 -10.07
CA VAL A 23 -14.46 7.83 -8.94
C VAL A 23 -14.14 7.05 -7.67
N THR A 24 -14.87 5.96 -7.38
CA THR A 24 -14.56 5.12 -6.21
C THR A 24 -13.20 4.46 -6.35
N THR A 25 -12.86 3.91 -7.51
CA THR A 25 -11.54 3.31 -7.75
C THR A 25 -10.43 4.34 -7.59
N ALA A 26 -10.58 5.55 -8.12
CA ALA A 26 -9.57 6.60 -7.98
C ALA A 26 -9.36 7.03 -6.51
N VAL A 27 -10.43 7.09 -5.72
CA VAL A 27 -10.35 7.40 -4.29
C VAL A 27 -9.68 6.27 -3.51
N ASP A 28 -10.05 5.02 -3.79
CA ASP A 28 -9.48 3.85 -3.13
C ASP A 28 -7.98 3.70 -3.46
N ASP A 29 -7.60 3.96 -4.70
CA ASP A 29 -6.20 3.99 -5.16
C ASP A 29 -5.40 5.09 -4.44
N ALA A 30 -5.97 6.28 -4.28
CA ALA A 30 -5.32 7.38 -3.57
C ALA A 30 -5.15 7.06 -2.07
N ALA A 31 -6.16 6.48 -1.43
CA ALA A 31 -6.10 6.09 -0.03
C ALA A 31 -5.08 4.96 0.20
N TYR A 32 -5.02 4.00 -0.72
CA TYR A 32 -4.00 2.95 -0.71
C TYR A 32 -2.59 3.52 -0.87
N ALA A 33 -2.37 4.41 -1.83
CA ALA A 33 -1.06 5.04 -2.08
C ALA A 33 -0.58 5.87 -0.87
N ALA A 34 -1.50 6.62 -0.25
CA ALA A 34 -1.21 7.37 0.97
C ALA A 34 -0.78 6.46 2.13
N ARG A 35 -1.54 5.37 2.36
CA ARG A 35 -1.20 4.39 3.40
C ARG A 35 0.13 3.69 3.13
N ARG A 36 0.37 3.27 1.88
CA ARG A 36 1.66 2.66 1.48
C ARG A 36 2.83 3.60 1.80
N THR A 37 2.65 4.89 1.52
CA THR A 37 3.67 5.91 1.83
C THR A 37 3.91 6.03 3.33
N GLN A 38 2.85 6.09 4.13
CA GLN A 38 2.96 6.14 5.60
C GLN A 38 3.66 4.90 6.18
N VAL A 39 3.26 3.71 5.73
CA VAL A 39 3.90 2.44 6.14
C VAL A 39 5.38 2.46 5.81
N LYS A 40 5.74 2.83 4.57
CA LYS A 40 7.15 2.91 4.14
C LYS A 40 7.95 3.89 4.99
N THR A 41 7.45 5.12 5.17
CA THR A 41 8.12 6.13 5.99
C THR A 41 8.30 5.66 7.42
N TYR A 42 7.28 5.00 7.99
CA TYR A 42 7.35 4.46 9.35
C TYR A 42 8.38 3.33 9.48
N LEU A 43 8.41 2.40 8.53
CA LEU A 43 9.39 1.32 8.49
C LEU A 43 10.82 1.84 8.31
N GLN A 44 11.01 2.91 7.52
CA GLN A 44 12.31 3.56 7.37
C GLN A 44 12.80 4.19 8.69
N ALA A 45 11.91 4.87 9.41
CA ALA A 45 12.26 5.53 10.67
C ALA A 45 12.51 4.52 11.82
N ASN A 46 11.82 3.37 11.81
CA ASN A 46 11.81 2.43 12.93
C ASN A 46 12.41 1.06 12.56
N ALA A 47 13.27 0.99 11.53
CA ALA A 47 13.74 -0.28 10.97
C ALA A 47 14.35 -1.23 12.02
N GLN A 48 15.12 -0.68 12.96
CA GLN A 48 15.75 -1.44 14.04
C GLN A 48 14.71 -1.90 15.08
N ALA A 49 13.82 -1.02 15.54
CA ALA A 49 12.78 -1.38 16.51
C ALA A 49 11.79 -2.43 15.96
N VAL A 50 11.52 -2.42 14.64
CA VAL A 50 10.77 -3.48 13.97
C VAL A 50 11.57 -4.80 13.94
N ALA A 51 12.90 -4.73 13.79
CA ALA A 51 13.77 -5.91 13.86
C ALA A 51 13.79 -6.54 15.25
N ASP A 52 13.80 -5.69 16.27
CA ASP A 52 13.79 -6.09 17.68
C ASP A 52 12.38 -6.48 18.16
N GLU A 53 11.39 -6.45 17.25
CA GLU A 53 9.97 -6.73 17.52
C GLU A 53 9.42 -5.90 18.70
N ASP A 54 9.84 -4.63 18.81
CA ASP A 54 9.40 -3.72 19.87
C ASP A 54 7.86 -3.62 19.87
N PRO A 55 7.18 -3.97 20.98
CA PRO A 55 5.72 -4.07 21.02
C PRO A 55 5.01 -2.76 20.66
N GLY A 56 5.56 -1.61 21.08
CA GLY A 56 4.99 -0.29 20.79
C GLY A 56 5.10 0.03 19.30
N THR A 57 6.28 -0.22 18.73
CA THR A 57 6.56 -0.01 17.30
C THR A 57 5.68 -0.88 16.43
N LEU A 58 5.52 -2.16 16.77
CA LEU A 58 4.66 -3.09 16.03
C LEU A 58 3.18 -2.72 16.14
N THR A 59 2.72 -2.29 17.33
CA THR A 59 1.33 -1.84 17.51
C THR A 59 1.01 -0.67 16.58
N ALA A 60 1.86 0.36 16.58
CA ALA A 60 1.68 1.50 15.69
C ALA A 60 1.81 1.13 14.20
N LEU A 61 2.69 0.20 13.84
CA LEU A 61 2.76 -0.32 12.48
C LEU A 61 1.43 -0.98 12.06
N TRP A 62 0.83 -1.81 12.92
CA TRP A 62 -0.46 -2.44 12.65
C TRP A 62 -1.59 -1.43 12.48
N ASP A 63 -1.58 -0.35 13.26
CA ASP A 63 -2.60 0.68 13.17
C ASP A 63 -2.49 1.50 11.87
N ILE A 64 -1.27 1.88 11.48
CA ILE A 64 -1.00 2.60 10.22
C ILE A 64 -1.37 1.73 9.02
N ALA A 65 -0.89 0.49 9.02
CA ALA A 65 -1.14 -0.46 7.94
C ALA A 65 -2.59 -0.93 7.91
N ARG A 66 -3.30 -0.93 9.05
CA ARG A 66 -4.61 -1.57 9.26
C ARG A 66 -4.54 -3.11 9.20
N THR A 67 -3.42 -3.69 9.60
CA THR A 67 -3.20 -5.14 9.57
C THR A 67 -4.11 -5.85 10.59
N PRO A 68 -4.99 -6.78 10.14
CA PRO A 68 -5.93 -7.46 10.99
C PRO A 68 -5.21 -8.46 11.93
N PRO A 69 -5.72 -8.70 13.16
CA PRO A 69 -5.03 -9.50 14.16
C PRO A 69 -4.60 -10.90 13.70
N ASN A 70 -5.40 -11.55 12.85
CA ASN A 70 -5.13 -12.89 12.31
C ASN A 70 -3.96 -12.91 11.30
N ALA A 71 -3.60 -11.77 10.70
CA ALA A 71 -2.51 -11.70 9.72
C ALA A 71 -1.16 -11.28 10.34
N ARG A 72 -1.16 -10.65 11.52
CA ARG A 72 0.05 -10.08 12.16
C ARG A 72 1.18 -11.09 12.34
N ALA A 73 0.86 -12.32 12.73
CA ALA A 73 1.85 -13.38 12.89
C ALA A 73 2.50 -13.80 11.57
N ALA A 74 1.73 -13.81 10.47
CA ALA A 74 2.25 -14.10 9.14
C ALA A 74 3.17 -12.98 8.65
N VAL A 75 2.75 -11.71 8.82
CA VAL A 75 3.55 -10.53 8.47
C VAL A 75 4.88 -10.54 9.22
N LEU A 76 4.89 -10.78 10.54
CA LEU A 76 6.13 -10.86 11.31
C LEU A 76 7.05 -11.99 10.86
N ARG A 77 6.48 -13.14 10.50
CA ARG A 77 7.27 -14.26 9.94
C ARG A 77 7.92 -13.87 8.61
N GLU A 78 7.18 -13.20 7.72
CA GLU A 78 7.71 -12.74 6.43
C GLU A 78 8.74 -11.62 6.59
N LEU A 79 8.50 -10.65 7.47
CA LEU A 79 9.45 -9.55 7.76
C LEU A 79 10.81 -10.08 8.26
N ARG A 80 10.82 -11.18 9.03
CA ARG A 80 12.04 -11.84 9.49
C ARG A 80 12.85 -12.50 8.38
N GLN A 81 12.23 -12.81 7.25
CA GLN A 81 12.89 -13.43 6.09
C GLN A 81 13.54 -12.40 5.16
N ILE A 82 13.24 -11.11 5.33
CA ILE A 82 13.81 -10.05 4.50
C ILE A 82 15.21 -9.73 4.98
N GLU A 83 16.20 -9.93 4.11
CA GLU A 83 17.58 -9.52 4.36
C GLU A 83 17.67 -8.00 4.60
N ARG A 84 18.45 -7.61 5.61
CA ARG A 84 18.64 -6.21 5.98
C ARG A 84 19.68 -5.60 5.03
N GLY A 85 19.25 -4.59 4.27
CA GLY A 85 20.11 -3.89 3.32
C GLY A 85 19.41 -2.71 2.65
N PRO A 86 20.06 -2.08 1.66
CA PRO A 86 19.45 -1.05 0.83
C PRO A 86 18.14 -1.56 0.23
N GLY A 87 17.05 -0.83 0.44
CA GLY A 87 15.72 -1.23 -0.05
C GLY A 87 14.92 -2.15 0.88
N TRP A 88 15.43 -2.55 2.05
CA TRP A 88 14.66 -3.35 3.03
C TRP A 88 13.26 -2.78 3.29
N SER A 89 13.16 -1.45 3.47
CA SER A 89 11.88 -0.77 3.72
C SER A 89 10.86 -0.93 2.58
N GLU A 90 11.31 -1.06 1.33
CA GLU A 90 10.40 -1.30 0.20
C GLU A 90 9.80 -2.71 0.26
N TYR A 91 10.66 -3.72 0.43
CA TYR A 91 10.20 -5.11 0.56
C TYR A 91 9.33 -5.30 1.80
N ALA A 92 9.71 -4.71 2.93
CA ALA A 92 8.93 -4.74 4.16
C ALA A 92 7.58 -4.05 4.00
N THR A 93 7.51 -2.94 3.26
CA THR A 93 6.24 -2.26 2.95
C THR A 93 5.33 -3.17 2.14
N VAL A 94 5.86 -3.87 1.12
CA VAL A 94 5.06 -4.80 0.33
C VAL A 94 4.49 -5.92 1.20
N VAL A 95 5.32 -6.54 2.03
CA VAL A 95 4.89 -7.58 2.96
C VAL A 95 3.77 -7.08 3.86
N VAL A 96 3.92 -5.91 4.49
CA VAL A 96 2.87 -5.37 5.37
C VAL A 96 1.58 -5.05 4.60
N MET A 97 1.69 -4.44 3.42
CA MET A 97 0.53 -3.96 2.64
C MET A 97 -0.29 -5.09 2.00
N VAL A 98 0.31 -6.24 1.68
CA VAL A 98 -0.44 -7.40 1.11
C VAL A 98 -1.41 -8.01 2.12
N HIS A 99 -1.15 -7.81 3.42
CA HIS A 99 -1.94 -8.34 4.52
C HIS A 99 -2.84 -7.28 5.18
N SER A 100 -2.99 -6.10 4.58
CA SER A 100 -3.66 -4.92 5.16
C SER A 100 -5.00 -4.60 4.52
#